data_AF-A0A537G0J9-F1
#
_entry.id   AF-A0A537G0J9-F1
#
_cell.length_a   1.000
_cell.length_b   1.000
_cell.length_c   1.000
_cell.angle_alpha   90.00
_cell.angle_beta   90.00
_cell.angle_gamma   90.00
#
_symmetry.space_group_name_H-M   'P 1'
#
loop_
_entity.id
_entity.type
_entity.pdbx_description
1 polymer ?
#
loop_
_entity_poly.entity_id
_entity_poly.type
_entity_poly.pdbx_seq_one_letter_code
_entity_poly.pdbx_strand_id
1 'polypeptide(L)' 'MTRKLYWEQPYSQDFTAKIVGSDGTRVELDQTLFYPRGGGVSCDTGVLVGVKVVETS' A
#
# COMPACT_ATOMS: atom_id res chain seq x y z
N MET A 1 12.56 4.66 3.81
CA MET A 1 11.43 5.59 4.02
C MET A 1 10.49 5.42 2.84
N THR A 2 9.21 5.12 3.08
CA THR A 2 8.24 4.85 2.03
C THR A 2 7.57 6.14 1.56
N ARG A 3 7.50 6.37 0.26
CA ARG A 3 6.81 7.52 -0.35
C ARG A 3 5.29 7.29 -0.36
N LYS A 4 4.55 8.28 0.13
CA LYS A 4 3.10 8.21 0.34
C LYS A 4 2.37 8.84 -0.84
N LEU A 5 2.14 8.05 -1.89
CA LEU A 5 1.53 8.54 -3.13
C LEU A 5 0.09 9.01 -2.92
N TYR A 6 -0.61 8.48 -1.90
CA TYR A 6 -1.99 8.87 -1.59
C TYR A 6 -2.15 10.36 -1.22
N TRP A 7 -1.07 11.03 -0.79
CA TRP A 7 -1.09 12.49 -0.59
C TRP A 7 -0.85 13.27 -1.88
N GLU A 8 -0.08 12.70 -2.81
CA GLU A 8 0.36 13.37 -4.04
C GLU A 8 -0.64 13.18 -5.18
N GLN A 9 -1.29 12.02 -5.22
CA GLN A 9 -2.19 11.57 -6.28
C GLN A 9 -3.43 10.89 -5.68
N PRO A 10 -4.27 11.63 -4.93
CA PRO A 10 -5.36 11.06 -4.14
C PRO A 10 -6.47 10.38 -4.98
N TYR A 11 -6.53 10.64 -6.29
CA TYR A 11 -7.52 10.04 -7.20
C TYR A 11 -6.96 8.88 -8.04
N SER A 12 -5.66 8.61 -7.96
CA SER A 12 -5.05 7.50 -8.67
C SER A 12 -5.41 6.18 -7.99
N GLN A 13 -5.70 5.15 -8.78
CA GLN A 13 -6.04 3.81 -8.28
C GLN A 13 -4.95 2.78 -8.57
N ASP A 14 -4.04 3.09 -9.49
CA ASP A 14 -2.96 2.22 -9.93
C ASP A 14 -1.61 2.91 -9.73
N PHE A 15 -0.61 2.15 -9.29
CA PHE A 15 0.76 2.63 -9.16
C PHE A 15 1.77 1.51 -9.38
N THR A 16 2.98 1.90 -9.77
CA THR A 16 4.13 1.00 -9.83
C THR A 16 5.04 1.29 -8.65
N ALA A 17 5.47 0.26 -7.94
CA ALA A 17 6.42 0.37 -6.83
C ALA A 17 7.45 -0.75 -6.87
N LYS A 18 8.56 -0.56 -6.17
CA LYS A 18 9.59 -1.57 -5.95
C LYS A 18 9.35 -2.25 -4.61
N ILE A 19 9.46 -3.57 -4.61
CA ILE A 19 9.50 -4.36 -3.37
C ILE A 19 10.87 -4.15 -2.74
N VAL A 20 10.88 -3.61 -1.52
CA VAL A 20 12.09 -3.37 -0.73
C VAL A 20 12.28 -4.40 0.39
N GLY A 21 11.22 -5.15 0.70
CA GLY A 21 11.22 -6.20 1.70
C GLY A 21 10.01 -7.12 1.54
N SER A 22 10.13 -8.34 2.02
CA SER A 22 9.03 -9.31 2.06
C SER A 22 9.23 -10.26 3.23
N ASP A 23 8.19 -10.47 4.02
CA ASP A 23 8.17 -11.39 5.15
C ASP A 23 6.86 -12.18 5.15
N GLY A 24 6.91 -13.43 4.70
CA GLY A 24 5.74 -14.30 4.60
C GLY A 24 4.62 -13.68 3.75
N THR A 25 3.57 -13.19 4.41
CA THR A 25 2.40 -12.55 3.78
C THR A 25 2.48 -11.03 3.75
N ARG A 26 3.57 -10.43 4.23
CA ARG A 26 3.80 -8.99 4.24
C ARG A 26 4.80 -8.60 3.17
N VAL A 27 4.54 -7.47 2.51
CA VAL A 27 5.40 -6.90 1.47
C VAL A 27 5.63 -5.44 1.80
N GLU A 28 6.88 -5.02 1.79
CA GLU A 28 7.28 -3.62 1.99
C GLU A 28 7.60 -3.00 0.63
N LEU A 29 7.02 -1.82 0.38
CA LEU A 29 7.18 -1.08 -0.87
C LEU A 29 7.94 0.23 -0.64
N ASP A 30 8.68 0.67 -1.64
CA ASP A 30 9.32 1.99 -1.64
C ASP A 30 8.31 3.14 -1.75
N GLN A 31 7.14 2.89 -2.35
CA GLN A 31 6.03 3.83 -2.46
C GLN A 31 4.68 3.13 -2.49
N THR A 32 3.61 3.79 -2.04
CA THR A 32 2.26 3.20 -1.97
C THR A 32 1.14 4.22 -2.16
N LEU A 33 0.08 3.81 -2.87
CA LEU A 33 -1.22 4.50 -2.88
C LEU A 33 -2.18 3.98 -1.79
N PHE A 34 -1.88 2.86 -1.14
CA PHE A 34 -2.73 2.34 -0.07
C PHE A 34 -2.62 3.23 1.17
N TYR A 35 -3.75 3.75 1.65
CA TYR A 35 -3.82 4.43 2.94
C TYR A 35 -3.76 3.41 4.09
N PRO A 36 -2.79 3.54 5.02
CA PRO A 36 -2.61 2.59 6.11
C PRO A 36 -3.71 2.72 7.16
N ARG A 37 -3.89 1.67 7.96
CA ARG A 37 -4.79 1.72 9.13
C ARG A 37 -4.30 2.77 10.12
N GLY A 38 -5.20 3.59 10.65
CA GLY A 38 -4.85 4.61 11.65
C GLY A 38 -6.01 4.97 12.58
N GLY A 39 -5.74 5.12 13.88
CA GLY A 39 -6.72 5.62 14.86
C GLY A 39 -8.00 4.79 15.02
N GLY A 40 -7.96 3.49 14.70
CA GLY A 40 -9.13 2.61 14.72
C GLY A 40 -9.99 2.65 13.44
N VAL A 41 -9.58 3.39 12.42
CA VAL A 41 -10.26 3.48 11.12
C VAL A 41 -9.72 2.45 10.15
N SER A 42 -10.58 1.86 9.32
CA SER A 42 -10.26 0.90 8.26
C SER A 42 -9.17 1.42 7.30
N CYS A 43 -8.36 0.50 6.76
CA CYS A 43 -7.35 0.80 5.75
C CYS A 43 -7.88 0.55 4.34
N ASP A 44 -7.12 1.00 3.34
CA ASP A 44 -7.40 0.64 1.96
C ASP A 44 -7.12 -0.84 1.69
N THR A 45 -7.89 -1.40 0.76
CA THR A 45 -7.73 -2.76 0.25
C THR A 45 -7.67 -2.72 -1.27
N GLY A 46 -7.14 -3.77 -1.89
CA GLY A 46 -6.98 -3.79 -3.34
C GLY A 46 -6.23 -5.02 -3.82
N VAL A 47 -5.48 -4.86 -4.91
CA VAL A 47 -4.74 -5.95 -5.54
C VAL A 47 -3.30 -5.50 -5.76
N LEU A 48 -2.35 -6.35 -5.36
CA LEU A 48 -0.93 -6.18 -5.62
C LEU A 48 -0.44 -7.40 -6.41
N VAL A 49 -0.07 -7.19 -7.67
CA VAL A 49 0.44 -8.25 -8.58
C VAL A 49 -0.53 -9.46 -8.64
N GLY A 50 -1.83 -9.19 -8.73
CA GLY A 50 -2.87 -10.24 -8.77
C GLY A 50 -3.24 -10.85 -7.42
N VAL A 51 -2.56 -10.48 -6.33
CA VAL A 51 -2.86 -10.94 -4.97
C VAL A 51 -3.69 -9.91 -4.22
N LYS A 52 -4.74 -10.35 -3.52
CA LYS A 52 -5.60 -9.44 -2.73
C LYS A 52 -4.86 -8.89 -1.51
N VAL A 53 -4.82 -7.57 -1.39
CA VAL A 53 -4.35 -6.85 -0.21
C VAL A 53 -5.53 -6.67 0.74
N VAL A 54 -5.41 -7.25 1.94
CA VAL A 54 -6.46 -7.24 2.97
C VAL A 54 -6.19 -6.25 4.10
N GLU A 55 -4.93 -5.86 4.29
CA GLU A 55 -4.50 -4.97 5.36
C GLU A 55 -3.24 -4.20 4.95
N THR A 56 -3.14 -2.94 5.37
CA THR A 56 -1.97 -2.08 5.21
C THR A 56 -1.68 -1.32 6.51
N SER A 57 -0.40 -1.16 6.83
CA SER A 57 0.11 -0.55 8.08
C SER A 57 1.26 0.40 7.81
#